data_AF-A0A2G9UC36-F1
#
_entry.id   AF-A0A2G9UC36-F1
#
_cell.length_a   1.000
_cell.length_b   1.000
_cell.length_c   1.000
_cell.angle_alpha   90.00
_cell.angle_beta   90.00
_cell.angle_gamma   90.00
#
_symmetry.space_group_name_H-M   'P 1'
#
loop_
_entity.id
_entity.type
_entity.pdbx_description
1 polymer ?
#
loop_
_entity_poly.entity_id
_entity_poly.type
_entity_poly.pdbx_seq_one_letter_code
_entity_poly.pdbx_strand_id
1 'polypeptide(L)'
;MSREMEIKETSLKRIIRKLGLKAYKKNKCQKLTDAQKEKKKKRSKQLLRKFADGRHSKILFTDEKLFTVEQVVNKQNDRVYAVSNPYATVSRSSHPASVMVFAGITADGKTPLWFVPEGVK
;
A
#
# COMPACT_ATOMS: atom_id res chain seq x y z
N MET A 1 23.68 3.02 -16.43
CA MET A 1 24.10 1.64 -16.72
C MET A 1 24.80 1.49 -18.07
N SER A 2 24.15 1.65 -19.24
CA SER A 2 24.88 1.50 -20.53
C SER A 2 26.00 2.54 -20.71
N ARG A 3 25.72 3.81 -20.37
CA ARG A 3 26.69 4.90 -20.39
C ARG A 3 27.79 4.74 -19.33
N GLU A 4 27.44 4.36 -18.10
CA GLU A 4 28.39 4.09 -17.01
C GLU A 4 29.32 2.92 -17.30
N MET A 5 28.86 1.93 -18.08
CA MET A 5 29.65 0.76 -18.46
C MET A 5 30.32 0.92 -19.84
N GLU A 6 30.15 2.07 -20.50
CA GLU A 6 30.68 2.36 -21.84
C GLU A 6 30.29 1.33 -22.93
N ILE A 7 29.11 0.71 -22.80
CA ILE A 7 28.60 -0.31 -23.75
C ILE A 7 27.39 0.21 -24.50
N LYS A 8 27.25 -0.18 -25.77
CA LYS A 8 26.03 0.05 -26.55
C LYS A 8 24.80 -0.52 -25.84
N GLU A 9 23.70 0.24 -25.85
CA GLU A 9 22.45 -0.13 -25.16
C GLU A 9 21.88 -1.47 -25.65
N THR A 10 22.05 -1.77 -26.94
CA THR A 10 21.65 -3.04 -27.57
C THR A 10 22.44 -4.23 -27.01
N SER A 11 23.74 -4.07 -26.81
CA SER A 11 24.60 -5.07 -26.17
C SER A 11 24.19 -5.28 -24.71
N LEU A 12 23.95 -4.21 -23.97
CA LEU A 12 23.47 -4.30 -22.58
C LEU A 12 22.12 -5.05 -22.49
N LYS A 13 21.17 -4.76 -23.38
CA LYS A 13 19.88 -5.47 -23.44
C LYS A 13 20.05 -6.97 -23.73
N ARG A 14 20.96 -7.35 -24.63
CA ARG A 14 21.28 -8.77 -24.92
C ARG A 14 21.90 -9.46 -23.70
N ILE A 15 22.83 -8.79 -23.02
CA ILE A 15 23.47 -9.32 -21.81
C ILE A 15 22.41 -9.52 -20.71
N ILE A 16 21.57 -8.52 -20.43
CA ILE A 16 20.47 -8.63 -19.45
C ILE A 16 19.56 -9.83 -19.76
N ARG A 17 19.18 -10.01 -21.03
CA ARG A 17 18.36 -11.16 -21.46
C ARG A 17 19.08 -12.50 -21.29
N LYS A 18 20.36 -12.58 -21.69
CA LYS A 18 21.18 -13.80 -21.58
C LYS A 18 21.38 -14.21 -20.11
N LEU A 19 21.48 -13.25 -19.21
CA LEU A 19 21.57 -13.46 -17.76
C LEU A 19 20.20 -13.71 -17.10
N GLY A 20 19.09 -13.68 -17.85
CA GLY A 20 17.75 -13.88 -17.30
C GLY A 20 17.26 -12.77 -16.37
N LEU A 21 17.91 -11.60 -16.38
CA LEU A 21 17.58 -10.49 -15.50
C LEU A 21 16.28 -9.79 -15.95
N LYS A 22 15.43 -9.47 -14.99
CA LYS A 22 14.16 -8.74 -15.21
C LYS A 22 14.21 -7.37 -14.53
N ALA A 23 13.56 -6.40 -15.15
CA ALA A 23 13.38 -5.08 -14.55
C ALA A 23 12.25 -5.14 -13.51
N TYR A 24 12.59 -4.90 -12.24
CA TYR A 24 11.62 -4.78 -11.15
C TYR A 24 11.48 -3.31 -10.74
N LYS A 25 10.26 -2.91 -10.39
CA LYS A 25 10.00 -1.58 -9.83
C LYS A 25 10.37 -1.58 -8.35
N LYS A 26 11.11 -0.57 -7.90
CA LYS A 26 11.35 -0.33 -6.48
C LYS A 26 10.03 0.10 -5.82
N ASN A 27 9.64 -0.57 -4.74
CA ASN A 27 8.50 -0.19 -3.94
C ASN A 27 8.90 0.83 -2.87
N LYS A 28 8.05 1.81 -2.60
CA LYS A 28 8.21 2.70 -1.45
C LYS A 28 7.87 1.93 -0.18
N CYS A 29 8.71 2.06 0.84
CA CYS A 29 8.45 1.52 2.17
C CYS A 29 8.78 2.56 3.24
N GLN A 30 8.18 2.41 4.42
CA GLN A 30 8.52 3.26 5.55
C GLN A 30 9.96 2.95 6.01
N LYS A 31 10.77 4.00 6.21
CA LYS A 31 12.11 3.86 6.77
C LYS A 31 11.98 3.39 8.23
N LEU A 32 12.64 2.28 8.57
CA LEU A 32 12.66 1.72 9.91
C LEU A 32 14.07 1.78 10.49
N THR A 33 14.20 2.20 11.75
CA THR A 33 15.44 2.08 12.52
C THR A 33 15.69 0.63 12.93
N ASP A 34 16.92 0.28 13.27
CA ASP A 34 17.24 -1.11 13.67
C ASP A 34 16.53 -1.51 14.97
N ALA A 35 16.39 -0.58 15.92
CA ALA A 35 15.57 -0.78 17.12
C ALA A 35 14.09 -1.05 16.79
N GLN A 36 13.52 -0.36 15.79
CA GLN A 36 12.15 -0.62 15.35
C GLN A 36 12.01 -2.01 14.70
N LYS A 37 13.00 -2.44 13.90
CA LYS A 37 13.02 -3.79 13.30
C LYS A 37 13.08 -4.87 14.38
N GLU A 38 13.92 -4.70 15.39
CA GLU A 38 14.03 -5.65 16.50
C GLU A 38 12.72 -5.73 17.29
N LYS A 39 12.14 -4.57 17.63
CA LYS A 39 10.84 -4.50 18.32
C LYS A 39 9.74 -5.18 17.51
N LYS A 40 9.69 -4.97 16.19
CA LYS A 40 8.75 -5.67 15.29
C LYS A 40 8.99 -7.18 15.33
N LYS A 41 10.24 -7.65 15.17
CA LYS A 41 10.59 -9.07 15.21
C LYS A 41 10.17 -9.74 16.52
N LYS A 42 10.44 -9.10 17.66
CA LYS A 42 10.05 -9.61 18.99
C LYS A 42 8.53 -9.73 19.13
N ARG A 43 7.78 -8.67 18.75
CA ARG A 43 6.31 -8.66 18.81
C ARG A 43 5.69 -9.70 17.87
N SER A 44 6.20 -9.84 16.65
CA SER A 44 5.71 -10.84 15.68
C SER A 44 5.88 -12.26 16.21
N LYS A 45 7.03 -12.59 16.84
CA LYS A 45 7.22 -13.91 17.47
C LYS A 45 6.23 -14.16 18.61
N GLN A 46 5.94 -13.15 19.43
CA GLN A 46 4.95 -13.27 20.50
C GLN A 46 3.53 -13.47 19.97
N LEU A 47 3.15 -12.71 18.92
CA LEU A 47 1.88 -12.88 18.24
C LEU A 47 1.76 -14.29 17.64
N LEU A 48 2.79 -14.78 16.94
CA LEU A 48 2.77 -16.12 16.35
C LEU A 48 2.50 -17.22 17.40
N ARG A 49 3.08 -17.13 18.60
CA ARG A 49 2.79 -18.04 19.71
C ARG A 49 1.33 -17.96 20.15
N LYS A 50 0.78 -16.75 20.33
CA LYS A 50 -0.64 -16.57 20.67
C LYS A 50 -1.58 -17.16 19.62
N PHE A 51 -1.21 -17.09 18.34
CA PHE A 51 -1.97 -17.69 17.25
C PHE A 51 -1.95 -19.22 17.32
N ALA A 52 -0.78 -19.83 17.57
CA ALA A 52 -0.64 -21.27 17.74
C ALA A 52 -1.49 -21.82 18.90
N ASP A 53 -1.61 -21.07 20.00
CA ASP A 53 -2.43 -21.43 21.16
C ASP A 53 -3.94 -21.21 20.94
N GLY A 54 -4.40 -20.85 19.74
CA GLY A 54 -5.81 -20.56 19.44
C GLY A 54 -6.35 -19.26 20.07
N ARG A 55 -5.53 -18.53 20.84
CA ARG A 55 -5.92 -17.30 21.56
C ARG A 55 -6.21 -16.11 20.64
N HIS A 56 -5.89 -16.22 19.35
CA HIS A 56 -6.18 -15.20 18.35
C HIS A 56 -7.69 -14.98 18.16
N SER A 57 -8.52 -16.01 18.40
CA SER A 57 -9.98 -15.92 18.34
C SER A 57 -10.57 -14.88 19.30
N LYS A 58 -9.89 -14.63 20.43
CA LYS A 58 -10.30 -13.67 21.45
C LYS A 58 -9.73 -12.26 21.24
N ILE A 59 -9.07 -12.01 20.11
CA ILE A 59 -8.49 -10.69 19.82
C ILE A 59 -9.51 -9.85 19.04
N LEU A 60 -9.83 -8.68 19.57
CA LEU A 60 -10.49 -7.61 18.83
C LEU A 60 -9.43 -6.73 18.17
N PHE A 61 -9.38 -6.74 16.85
CA PHE A 61 -8.55 -5.85 16.05
C PHE A 61 -9.34 -4.60 15.72
N THR A 62 -8.85 -3.44 16.13
CA THR A 62 -9.50 -2.15 15.87
C THR A 62 -8.60 -1.30 14.97
N ASP A 63 -9.21 -0.56 14.04
CA ASP A 63 -8.50 0.44 13.27
C ASP A 63 -9.45 1.57 12.84
N GLU A 64 -8.85 2.71 12.50
CA GLU A 64 -9.54 3.86 11.94
C GLU A 64 -9.18 4.00 10.47
N LYS A 65 -10.17 4.34 9.65
CA LYS A 65 -9.92 4.63 8.25
C LYS A 65 -10.70 5.84 7.77
N LEU A 66 -9.98 6.75 7.14
CA LEU A 66 -10.54 7.89 6.44
C LEU A 66 -10.98 7.47 5.03
N PHE A 67 -12.26 7.65 4.72
CA PHE A 67 -12.86 7.44 3.40
C PHE A 67 -13.17 8.78 2.76
N THR A 68 -12.66 9.02 1.55
CA THR A 68 -12.96 10.24 0.78
C THR A 68 -14.17 10.00 -0.12
N VAL A 69 -15.05 11.00 -0.24
CA VAL A 69 -16.23 10.95 -1.12
C VAL A 69 -15.82 11.05 -2.60
N GLU A 70 -14.70 11.72 -2.90
CA GLU A 70 -14.22 11.87 -4.28
C GLU A 70 -13.75 10.55 -4.92
N GLN A 71 -13.92 10.47 -6.24
CA GLN A 71 -13.45 9.34 -7.04
C GLN A 71 -11.92 9.18 -6.93
N VAL A 72 -11.49 7.96 -6.60
CA VAL A 72 -10.07 7.59 -6.64
C VAL A 72 -9.71 7.24 -8.08
N VAL A 73 -8.94 8.11 -8.74
CA VAL A 73 -8.37 7.80 -10.06
C VAL A 73 -7.16 6.91 -9.87
N ASN A 74 -7.31 5.64 -10.25
CA ASN A 74 -6.21 4.71 -10.35
C ASN A 74 -5.47 4.90 -11.68
N LYS A 75 -4.40 5.68 -11.65
CA LYS A 75 -3.52 5.95 -12.83
C LYS A 75 -3.04 4.71 -13.58
N GLN A 76 -3.06 3.54 -12.95
CA GLN A 76 -2.66 2.30 -13.61
C GLN A 76 -3.77 1.72 -14.49
N ASN A 77 -5.01 1.71 -13.97
CA ASN A 77 -6.15 1.02 -14.58
C ASN A 77 -7.09 1.97 -15.34
N ASP A 78 -7.20 3.22 -14.91
CA ASP A 78 -8.07 4.21 -15.53
C ASP A 78 -7.36 4.78 -16.76
N ARG A 79 -7.55 4.10 -17.89
CA ARG A 79 -6.97 4.43 -19.19
C ARG A 79 -8.05 4.86 -20.16
N VAL A 80 -7.84 6.01 -20.79
CA VAL A 80 -8.63 6.44 -21.94
C VAL A 80 -7.89 5.99 -23.19
N TYR A 81 -8.54 5.17 -24.01
CA TYR A 81 -8.04 4.77 -25.33
C TYR A 81 -8.63 5.71 -26.38
N ALA A 82 -7.78 6.43 -27.11
CA ALA A 82 -8.20 7.40 -28.11
C ALA A 82 -7.20 7.45 -29.28
N VAL A 83 -7.68 7.83 -30.47
CA VAL A 83 -6.87 7.93 -31.70
C VAL A 83 -5.87 9.10 -31.62
N SER A 84 -6.21 10.15 -30.88
CA SER A 84 -5.36 11.30 -30.58
C SER A 84 -5.46 11.65 -29.09
N ASN A 85 -4.52 12.44 -28.56
CA ASN A 85 -4.48 12.76 -27.13
C ASN A 85 -5.77 13.50 -26.71
N PRO A 86 -6.61 12.90 -25.85
CA PRO A 86 -7.89 13.49 -25.49
C PRO A 86 -7.77 14.58 -24.42
N TYR A 87 -6.58 14.85 -23.89
CA TYR A 87 -6.38 15.75 -22.74
C TYR A 87 -7.31 15.42 -21.56
N ALA A 88 -7.59 14.12 -21.36
CA ALA A 88 -8.48 13.65 -20.31
C ALA A 88 -7.90 14.05 -18.94
N THR A 89 -8.64 14.90 -18.23
CA THR A 89 -8.30 15.40 -16.90
C THR A 89 -9.42 15.06 -15.95
N VAL A 90 -9.05 14.80 -14.69
CA VAL A 90 -10.00 14.62 -13.59
C VAL A 90 -9.70 15.69 -12.57
N SER A 91 -10.67 16.56 -12.30
CA SER A 91 -10.58 17.56 -11.24
C SER A 91 -10.63 16.89 -9.87
N ARG A 92 -9.88 17.43 -8.91
CA ARG A 92 -9.87 16.96 -7.51
C ARG A 92 -9.89 18.16 -6.59
N SER A 93 -10.65 18.10 -5.51
CA SER A 93 -10.55 19.11 -4.45
C SER A 93 -9.24 18.94 -3.69
N SER A 94 -8.66 20.05 -3.24
CA SER A 94 -7.55 20.03 -2.28
C SER A 94 -7.97 19.47 -0.92
N HIS A 95 -9.25 19.63 -0.56
CA HIS A 95 -9.84 19.16 0.69
C HIS A 95 -11.14 18.42 0.35
N PRO A 96 -11.05 17.14 -0.07
CA PRO A 96 -12.22 16.35 -0.36
C PRO A 96 -13.03 16.12 0.92
N ALA A 97 -14.36 16.14 0.81
CA ALA A 97 -15.22 15.66 1.87
C ALA A 97 -14.82 14.21 2.21
N SER A 98 -14.68 13.94 3.50
CA SER A 98 -14.24 12.64 3.99
C SER A 98 -14.93 12.26 5.28
N VAL A 99 -15.01 10.96 5.55
CA VAL A 99 -15.59 10.41 6.76
C VAL A 99 -14.60 9.45 7.39
N MET A 100 -14.31 9.65 8.67
CA MET A 100 -13.51 8.72 9.46
C MET A 100 -14.42 7.63 10.01
N VAL A 101 -14.05 6.39 9.79
CA VAL A 101 -14.78 5.23 10.29
C VAL A 101 -13.87 4.42 11.19
N PHE A 102 -14.32 4.19 12.41
CA PHE A 102 -13.72 3.25 13.35
C PHE A 102 -14.48 1.92 13.29
N ALA A 103 -13.75 0.82 13.26
CA ALA A 103 -14.33 -0.51 13.33
C ALA A 103 -13.41 -1.49 14.04
N GLY A 104 -14.02 -2.43 14.74
CA GLY A 104 -13.38 -3.61 15.29
C GLY A 104 -13.73 -4.87 14.51
N ILE A 105 -12.80 -5.82 14.43
CA ILE A 105 -12.99 -7.14 13.84
C ILE A 105 -12.45 -8.20 14.81
N THR A 106 -13.24 -9.24 15.07
CA THR A 106 -12.86 -10.45 15.80
C THR A 106 -12.89 -11.65 14.85
N ALA A 107 -12.59 -12.85 15.36
CA ALA A 107 -12.78 -14.08 14.57
C ALA A 107 -14.26 -14.34 14.20
N ASP A 108 -15.19 -13.83 15.01
CA ASP A 108 -16.63 -14.12 14.86
C ASP A 108 -17.38 -13.05 14.06
N GLY A 109 -16.75 -11.91 13.76
CA GLY A 109 -17.37 -10.86 12.96
C GLY A 109 -16.79 -9.48 13.18
N LYS A 110 -17.56 -8.46 12.79
CA LYS A 110 -17.21 -7.05 12.96
C LYS A 110 -18.10 -6.39 14.00
N THR A 111 -17.56 -5.39 14.68
CA THR A 111 -18.36 -4.47 15.49
C THR A 111 -19.24 -3.60 14.58
N PRO A 112 -20.28 -2.95 15.12
CA PRO A 112 -20.92 -1.83 14.45
C PRO A 112 -19.87 -0.81 13.97
N LEU A 113 -20.11 -0.21 12.81
CA LEU A 113 -19.26 0.86 12.30
C LEU A 113 -19.56 2.13 13.10
N TRP A 114 -18.50 2.77 13.60
CA TRP A 114 -18.63 4.04 14.28
C TRP A 114 -18.11 5.16 13.38
N PHE A 115 -19.00 6.06 12.99
CA PHE A 115 -18.68 7.22 12.17
C PHE A 115 -18.22 8.35 13.11
N VAL A 116 -16.94 8.72 13.02
CA VAL A 116 -16.39 9.77 13.87
C VAL A 116 -16.88 11.12 13.37
N PRO A 117 -17.51 11.95 14.21
CA PRO A 117 -17.86 13.32 13.84
C PRO A 117 -16.62 14.14 13.49
N GLU A 118 -16.77 15.07 12.56
CA GLU A 118 -15.68 15.96 12.17
C GLU A 118 -15.27 16.87 13.35
N GLY A 119 -13.96 17.06 13.56
CA GLY A 119 -13.42 17.94 14.59
C GLY A 119 -13.23 17.31 15.99
N VAL A 120 -13.49 16.01 16.16
CA VAL A 120 -13.20 15.29 17.40
C VAL A 120 -11.70 14.93 17.46
N LYS A 121 -11.04 15.28 18.56
CA LYS A 121 -9.63 14.95 18.86
C LYS A 121 -9.50 13.75 19.78
#